data_AF-A0A3M1HJZ2-F1
#
_entry.id   AF-A0A3M1HJZ2-F1
#
_cell.length_a   1.000
_cell.length_b   1.000
_cell.length_c   1.000
_cell.angle_alpha   90.00
_cell.angle_beta   90.00
_cell.angle_gamma   90.00
#
_symmetry.space_group_name_H-M   'P 1'
#
loop_
_entity.id
_entity.type
_entity.pdbx_description
1 polymer ?
#
loop_
_entity_poly.entity_id
_entity_poly.type
_entity_poly.pdbx_seq_one_letter_code
_entity_poly.pdbx_strand_id
1 'polypeptide(L)'
;MGLFRSLGIPLFFLIGILGCGTTDYNYLYKNFPSNPPYGPTKESLLEKAQKFEKNLDFFIAPQGHLIYYRIHPKTPRPKNGELGNLADCPFWTGALIMAETFRYLVTHSPQAVQRARQLLRGLHLLFDVSNRPGLLARALDVGQGRNPYEGNHPDWRQGEGKYSSYRYKGDVSKDQYIGAITGYLTAYTYLPLSKKEKEGIRKRVLQVAEFLTRNEFQIIDIHGEPTTFGDLRPRIYGVPIYLNGLFDFLVLLFARRLDPENPLYQRIWKNFFRWKYHRILKFSKFQFLGNTNPNNDNMAFFCYFGLNLLLAKPESKEEKLLLREVKKSMDYLWSFVKSEGNSFWNFIYCGIRKKVPRAIQDAIWNLKLYPPTTKGYSVDHRHIKAIERRFWPGRKGREQSKYALPLPMRGLSSFIWKSSPYDLVGPETPGIIYSGTDYLIAYWLGRYYGFIPSKTL
;
A
#
# COMPACT_ATOMS: atom_id res chain seq x y z
N MET A 1 -3.63 42.17 24.84
CA MET A 1 -2.61 41.45 25.66
C MET A 1 -3.11 41.42 27.08
N GLY A 2 -3.27 40.23 27.67
CA GLY A 2 -3.57 40.10 29.11
C GLY A 2 -4.90 39.41 29.44
N LEU A 3 -5.08 38.14 29.07
CA LEU A 3 -5.99 37.23 29.81
C LEU A 3 -5.74 35.72 29.56
N PHE A 4 -4.52 35.30 29.17
CA PHE A 4 -4.18 33.89 28.89
C PHE A 4 -2.83 33.47 29.49
N ARG A 5 -2.52 33.87 30.73
CA ARG A 5 -1.22 33.59 31.36
C ARG A 5 -1.24 32.84 32.70
N SER A 6 -2.36 32.29 33.17
CA SER A 6 -2.41 31.61 34.49
C SER A 6 -2.62 30.09 34.47
N LEU A 7 -2.68 29.44 33.32
CA LEU A 7 -2.75 27.97 33.25
C LEU A 7 -1.66 27.47 32.30
N GLY A 8 -0.53 27.04 32.85
CA GLY A 8 0.65 26.55 32.14
C GLY A 8 0.42 25.23 31.39
N ILE A 9 -0.53 25.22 30.46
CA ILE A 9 -0.80 24.11 29.56
C ILE A 9 -0.39 24.57 28.15
N PRO A 10 0.56 23.92 27.48
CA PRO A 10 0.94 24.29 26.13
C PRO A 10 -0.25 24.11 25.19
N LEU A 11 -0.59 25.18 24.46
CA LEU A 11 -1.72 25.33 23.52
C LEU A 11 -1.79 24.23 22.43
N PHE A 12 -0.75 23.41 22.29
CA PHE A 12 -0.68 22.29 21.35
C PHE A 12 -1.51 21.05 21.74
N PHE A 13 -2.01 20.95 22.97
CA PHE A 13 -2.75 19.76 23.43
C PHE A 13 -4.28 19.85 23.27
N LEU A 14 -4.85 21.03 23.05
CA LEU A 14 -6.31 21.24 23.06
C LEU A 14 -6.99 21.20 21.68
N ILE A 15 -6.23 21.06 20.59
CA ILE A 15 -6.77 21.10 19.21
C ILE A 15 -6.90 19.68 18.59
N GLY A 16 -6.53 18.63 19.33
CA GLY A 16 -6.54 17.24 18.83
C GLY A 16 -7.86 16.47 18.93
N ILE A 17 -8.93 17.03 19.52
CA ILE A 17 -10.15 16.27 19.87
C ILE A 17 -11.42 17.05 19.49
N LEU A 18 -11.48 17.57 18.26
CA LEU A 18 -12.73 18.10 17.67
C LEU A 18 -13.08 17.40 16.35
N GLY A 19 -12.63 16.15 16.19
CA GLY A 19 -13.19 15.23 15.21
C GLY A 19 -14.38 14.52 15.82
N CYS A 20 -15.55 14.57 15.16
CA CYS A 20 -16.71 13.79 15.54
C CYS A 20 -16.31 12.34 15.86
N GLY A 21 -16.51 11.94 17.12
CA GLY A 21 -16.64 10.60 17.67
C GLY A 21 -15.86 9.46 17.01
N THR A 22 -14.95 8.88 17.79
CA THR A 22 -14.47 7.49 17.73
C THR A 22 -15.60 6.46 17.90
N THR A 23 -16.74 6.66 17.27
CA THR A 23 -17.85 5.71 17.30
C THR A 23 -17.42 4.46 16.55
N ASP A 24 -17.61 3.28 17.13
CA ASP A 24 -17.47 1.97 16.46
C ASP A 24 -18.56 1.73 15.39
N TYR A 25 -19.18 2.80 14.88
CA TYR A 25 -20.29 2.79 13.94
C TYR A 25 -19.82 3.11 12.52
N ASN A 26 -20.42 2.43 11.55
CA ASN A 26 -20.23 2.65 10.12
C ASN A 26 -21.50 2.29 9.35
N TYR A 27 -21.56 2.69 8.08
CA TYR A 27 -22.69 2.40 7.21
C TYR A 27 -22.60 1.04 6.49
N LEU A 28 -21.67 0.15 6.87
CA LEU A 28 -21.53 -1.18 6.23
C LEU A 28 -22.80 -2.02 6.29
N TYR A 29 -23.57 -1.87 7.37
CA TYR A 29 -24.80 -2.62 7.62
C TYR A 29 -26.07 -1.80 7.40
N LYS A 30 -25.94 -0.54 6.97
CA LYS A 30 -27.08 0.34 6.76
C LYS A 30 -27.72 0.02 5.41
N ASN A 31 -29.01 -0.31 5.43
CA ASN A 31 -29.81 -0.39 4.21
C ASN A 31 -30.17 1.04 3.76
N PHE A 32 -29.73 1.40 2.55
CA PHE A 32 -30.08 2.67 1.95
C PHE A 32 -31.32 2.53 1.05
N PRO A 33 -32.19 3.56 0.95
CA PRO A 33 -33.45 3.48 0.19
C PRO A 33 -33.26 3.15 -1.29
N SER A 34 -32.14 3.59 -1.88
CA SER A 34 -31.61 3.09 -3.13
C SER A 34 -30.50 2.10 -2.80
N ASN A 35 -30.80 0.79 -2.93
CA ASN A 35 -29.74 -0.20 -2.85
C ASN A 35 -28.67 0.13 -3.90
N PRO A 36 -27.39 0.11 -3.55
CA PRO A 36 -26.36 0.44 -4.51
C PRO A 36 -26.37 -0.62 -5.62
N PRO A 37 -26.29 -0.21 -6.91
CA PRO A 37 -26.48 -1.10 -8.06
C PRO A 37 -25.50 -2.29 -8.14
N TYR A 38 -24.48 -2.33 -7.28
CA TYR A 38 -23.36 -3.24 -7.36
C TYR A 38 -23.08 -4.04 -6.07
N GLY A 39 -24.02 -4.11 -5.11
CA GLY A 39 -23.92 -5.05 -3.98
C GLY A 39 -25.14 -5.10 -3.05
N PRO A 40 -25.29 -6.14 -2.19
CA PRO A 40 -24.50 -7.38 -2.14
C PRO A 40 -24.86 -8.35 -3.28
N THR A 41 -23.93 -9.22 -3.66
CA THR A 41 -24.11 -10.22 -4.74
C THR A 41 -24.25 -11.62 -4.17
N LYS A 42 -24.85 -12.53 -4.95
CA LYS A 42 -24.98 -13.96 -4.58
C LYS A 42 -23.65 -14.72 -4.68
N GLU A 43 -22.68 -14.20 -5.45
CA GLU A 43 -21.34 -14.79 -5.60
C GLU A 43 -20.63 -14.91 -4.24
N SER A 44 -20.07 -16.08 -3.97
CA SER A 44 -19.25 -16.34 -2.80
C SER A 44 -17.92 -15.58 -2.88
N LEU A 45 -17.24 -15.47 -1.74
CA LEU A 45 -15.96 -14.74 -1.70
C LEU A 45 -14.88 -15.41 -2.56
N LEU A 46 -14.94 -16.74 -2.68
CA LEU A 46 -14.04 -17.50 -3.55
C LEU A 46 -14.35 -17.29 -5.03
N GLU A 47 -15.62 -17.34 -5.42
CA GLU A 47 -16.05 -17.09 -6.81
C GLU A 47 -15.58 -15.71 -7.28
N LYS A 48 -15.72 -14.68 -6.43
CA LYS A 48 -15.18 -13.34 -6.69
C LYS A 48 -13.66 -13.36 -6.87
N ALA A 49 -12.91 -14.06 -6.00
CA ALA A 49 -11.46 -14.15 -6.11
C ALA A 49 -11.05 -14.80 -7.44
N GLN A 50 -11.67 -15.92 -7.81
CA GLN A 50 -11.40 -16.64 -9.06
C GLN A 50 -11.69 -15.77 -10.29
N LYS A 51 -12.76 -14.96 -10.24
CA LYS A 51 -13.11 -14.00 -11.30
C LYS A 51 -12.03 -12.93 -11.49
N PHE A 52 -11.52 -12.34 -10.41
CA PHE A 52 -10.42 -11.38 -10.50
C PHE A 52 -9.11 -12.05 -10.95
N GLU A 53 -8.79 -13.24 -10.45
CA GLU A 53 -7.61 -14.02 -10.84
C GLU A 53 -7.58 -14.35 -12.33
N LYS A 54 -8.71 -14.78 -12.90
CA LYS A 54 -8.83 -15.09 -14.32
C LYS A 54 -8.51 -13.89 -15.22
N ASN A 55 -8.73 -12.68 -14.71
CA ASN A 55 -8.48 -11.45 -15.46
C ASN A 55 -7.06 -10.91 -15.26
N LEU A 56 -6.22 -11.46 -14.36
CA LEU A 56 -4.90 -10.88 -14.08
C LEU A 56 -3.99 -10.81 -15.31
N ASP A 57 -4.08 -11.78 -16.23
CA ASP A 57 -3.29 -11.80 -17.46
C ASP A 57 -3.61 -10.60 -18.39
N PHE A 58 -4.76 -9.95 -18.21
CA PHE A 58 -5.15 -8.71 -18.89
C PHE A 58 -4.38 -7.48 -18.37
N PHE A 59 -3.83 -7.56 -17.15
CA PHE A 59 -3.20 -6.46 -16.42
C PHE A 59 -1.69 -6.65 -16.21
N ILE A 60 -1.17 -7.87 -16.33
CA ILE A 60 0.26 -8.13 -16.17
C ILE A 60 0.96 -7.91 -17.51
N ALA A 61 1.90 -6.95 -17.54
CA ALA A 61 2.71 -6.69 -18.72
C ALA A 61 3.58 -7.92 -19.06
N PRO A 62 4.00 -8.11 -20.32
CA PRO A 62 4.88 -9.23 -20.70
C PRO A 62 6.18 -9.30 -19.87
N GLN A 63 6.71 -8.15 -19.45
CA GLN A 63 7.90 -8.01 -18.61
C GLN A 63 7.62 -8.42 -17.16
N GLY A 64 6.35 -8.48 -16.78
CA GLY A 64 5.84 -9.01 -15.53
C GLY A 64 5.33 -7.98 -14.54
N HIS A 65 5.49 -6.68 -14.78
CA HIS A 65 4.99 -5.65 -13.87
C HIS A 65 3.49 -5.38 -14.08
N LEU A 66 2.80 -4.89 -13.04
CA LEU A 66 1.35 -4.74 -13.04
C LEU A 66 0.89 -3.39 -13.63
N ILE A 67 0.00 -3.46 -14.62
CA ILE A 67 -0.79 -2.36 -15.15
C ILE A 67 -2.10 -2.35 -14.37
N TYR A 68 -2.09 -1.67 -13.23
CA TYR A 68 -3.10 -1.82 -12.18
C TYR A 68 -4.50 -1.31 -12.58
N TYR A 69 -4.60 -0.51 -13.65
CA TYR A 69 -5.84 -0.29 -14.39
C TYR A 69 -5.56 0.05 -15.87
N ARG A 70 -6.55 -0.17 -16.73
CA ARG A 70 -6.49 0.13 -18.17
C ARG A 70 -7.67 1.01 -18.57
N ILE A 71 -7.44 2.01 -19.42
CA ILE A 71 -8.47 2.93 -19.93
C ILE A 71 -8.81 2.52 -21.35
N HIS A 72 -10.10 2.35 -21.66
CA HIS A 72 -10.63 1.96 -22.99
C HIS A 72 -9.77 0.91 -23.72
N PRO A 73 -9.49 -0.24 -23.08
CA PRO A 73 -8.57 -1.22 -23.64
C PRO A 73 -9.12 -1.80 -24.94
N LYS A 74 -8.38 -1.61 -26.04
CA LYS A 74 -8.72 -2.15 -27.38
C LYS A 74 -8.32 -3.61 -27.57
N THR A 75 -7.45 -4.13 -26.71
CA THR A 75 -6.89 -5.49 -26.80
C THR A 75 -6.97 -6.23 -25.46
N PRO A 76 -7.15 -7.57 -25.49
CA PRO A 76 -7.20 -8.38 -24.28
C PRO A 76 -5.84 -8.52 -23.58
N ARG A 77 -4.73 -8.20 -24.25
CA ARG A 77 -3.39 -8.24 -23.66
C ARG A 77 -2.71 -6.88 -23.72
N PRO A 78 -1.92 -6.49 -22.71
CA PRO A 78 -1.09 -5.31 -22.78
C PRO A 78 -0.10 -5.39 -23.94
N LYS A 79 -0.01 -4.31 -24.73
CA LYS A 79 0.89 -4.21 -25.87
C LYS A 79 2.07 -3.33 -25.51
N ASN A 80 3.28 -3.85 -25.74
CA ASN A 80 4.52 -3.10 -25.58
C ASN A 80 4.49 -1.80 -26.39
N GLY A 81 5.03 -0.73 -25.83
CA GLY A 81 5.08 0.61 -26.43
C GLY A 81 3.76 1.38 -26.28
N GLU A 82 2.75 0.78 -25.67
CA GLU A 82 1.42 1.35 -25.43
C GLU A 82 0.95 1.10 -23.98
N LEU A 83 1.89 0.91 -23.04
CA LEU A 83 1.55 0.65 -21.65
C LEU A 83 1.23 1.96 -20.92
N GLY A 84 -0.06 2.25 -20.72
CA GLY A 84 -0.52 3.39 -19.94
C GLY A 84 -0.66 3.11 -18.44
N ASN A 85 -0.86 4.16 -17.65
CA ASN A 85 -1.28 4.08 -16.25
C ASN A 85 -0.33 3.29 -15.34
N LEU A 86 0.96 3.57 -15.46
CA LEU A 86 2.03 2.85 -14.77
C LEU A 86 2.56 3.56 -13.52
N ALA A 87 2.00 4.72 -13.14
CA ALA A 87 2.63 5.61 -12.15
C ALA A 87 2.80 5.00 -10.74
N ASP A 88 1.94 4.05 -10.35
CA ASP A 88 2.03 3.32 -9.08
C ASP A 88 2.33 1.82 -9.28
N CYS A 89 2.78 1.45 -10.50
CA CYS A 89 3.02 0.07 -10.89
C CYS A 89 3.92 -0.70 -9.91
N PRO A 90 5.05 -0.16 -9.40
CA PRO A 90 5.90 -0.93 -8.48
C PRO A 90 5.19 -1.27 -7.17
N PHE A 91 4.36 -0.36 -6.64
CA PHE A 91 3.59 -0.62 -5.42
C PHE A 91 2.66 -1.81 -5.66
N TRP A 92 1.81 -1.71 -6.69
CA TRP A 92 0.76 -2.68 -6.91
C TRP A 92 1.29 -4.02 -7.44
N THR A 93 2.43 -4.02 -8.13
CA THR A 93 3.18 -5.25 -8.43
C THR A 93 3.58 -5.95 -7.13
N GLY A 94 4.14 -5.20 -6.17
CA GLY A 94 4.47 -5.73 -4.85
C GLY A 94 3.25 -6.26 -4.08
N ALA A 95 2.13 -5.53 -4.11
CA ALA A 95 0.87 -5.96 -3.50
C ALA A 95 0.33 -7.27 -4.13
N LEU A 96 0.40 -7.40 -5.46
CA LEU A 96 -0.03 -8.63 -6.13
C LEU A 96 0.91 -9.81 -5.86
N ILE A 97 2.23 -9.57 -5.72
CA ILE A 97 3.17 -10.59 -5.23
C ILE A 97 2.75 -11.09 -3.86
N MET A 98 2.36 -10.19 -2.93
CA MET A 98 1.86 -10.59 -1.62
C MET A 98 0.58 -11.42 -1.74
N ALA A 99 -0.38 -10.99 -2.56
CA ALA A 99 -1.63 -11.72 -2.77
C ALA A 99 -1.39 -13.14 -3.30
N GLU A 100 -0.56 -13.30 -4.33
CA GLU A 100 -0.19 -14.62 -4.89
C GLU A 100 0.62 -15.46 -3.89
N THR A 101 1.43 -14.83 -3.03
CA THR A 101 2.13 -15.55 -1.96
C THR A 101 1.16 -16.10 -0.92
N PHE A 102 0.17 -15.32 -0.47
CA PHE A 102 -0.86 -15.83 0.44
C PHE A 102 -1.75 -16.88 -0.23
N ARG A 103 -2.08 -16.71 -1.52
CA ARG A 103 -2.77 -17.74 -2.29
C ARG A 103 -2.00 -19.04 -2.30
N TYR A 104 -0.70 -19.00 -2.57
CA TYR A 104 0.17 -20.17 -2.48
C TYR A 104 0.17 -20.80 -1.08
N LEU A 105 0.28 -20.00 -0.02
CA LEU A 105 0.27 -20.52 1.36
C LEU A 105 -1.05 -21.21 1.75
N VAL A 106 -2.17 -20.78 1.17
CA VAL A 106 -3.50 -21.35 1.44
C VAL A 106 -3.81 -22.55 0.54
N THR A 107 -3.35 -22.55 -0.71
CA THR A 107 -3.81 -23.49 -1.75
C THR A 107 -2.72 -24.40 -2.29
N HIS A 108 -1.45 -24.11 -2.01
CA HIS A 108 -0.27 -24.70 -2.65
C HIS A 108 -0.29 -24.62 -4.19
N SER A 109 -1.02 -23.67 -4.76
CA SER A 109 -1.17 -23.55 -6.21
C SER A 109 0.17 -23.26 -6.92
N PRO A 110 0.62 -24.11 -7.86
CA PRO A 110 1.83 -23.85 -8.63
C PRO A 110 1.69 -22.62 -9.54
N GLN A 111 0.45 -22.34 -10.00
CA GLN A 111 0.13 -21.14 -10.77
C GLN A 111 0.40 -19.87 -9.96
N ALA A 112 0.21 -19.91 -8.64
CA ALA A 112 0.47 -18.76 -7.77
C ALA A 112 1.96 -18.43 -7.70
N VAL A 113 2.78 -19.48 -7.58
CA VAL A 113 4.25 -19.34 -7.63
C VAL A 113 4.69 -18.85 -9.01
N GLN A 114 4.14 -19.40 -10.10
CA GLN A 114 4.48 -18.96 -11.46
C GLN A 114 4.15 -17.49 -11.69
N ARG A 115 2.97 -17.02 -11.26
CA ARG A 115 2.59 -15.62 -11.38
C ARG A 115 3.44 -14.71 -10.50
N ALA A 116 3.70 -15.10 -9.25
CA ALA A 116 4.61 -14.36 -8.39
C ALA A 116 6.02 -14.24 -8.99
N ARG A 117 6.54 -15.31 -9.62
CA ARG A 117 7.82 -15.27 -10.38
C ARG A 117 7.77 -14.29 -11.55
N GLN A 118 6.67 -14.26 -12.30
CA GLN A 118 6.49 -13.27 -13.36
C GLN A 118 6.54 -11.84 -12.81
N LEU A 119 5.82 -11.58 -11.72
CA LEU A 119 5.80 -10.27 -11.06
C LEU A 119 7.17 -9.87 -10.51
N LEU A 120 7.91 -10.83 -9.93
CA LEU A 120 9.28 -10.61 -9.47
C LEU A 120 10.21 -10.19 -10.61
N ARG A 121 10.09 -10.79 -11.81
CA ARG A 121 10.87 -10.35 -12.99
C ARG A 121 10.57 -8.91 -13.37
N GLY A 122 9.30 -8.51 -13.36
CA GLY A 122 8.89 -7.13 -13.64
C GLY A 122 9.44 -6.14 -12.62
N LEU A 123 9.37 -6.50 -11.34
CA LEU A 123 9.90 -5.68 -10.25
C LEU A 123 11.44 -5.59 -10.29
N HIS A 124 12.12 -6.68 -10.62
CA HIS A 124 13.56 -6.70 -10.86
C HIS A 124 13.96 -5.72 -11.96
N LEU A 125 13.23 -5.72 -13.07
CA LEU A 125 13.50 -4.83 -14.19
C LEU A 125 13.26 -3.36 -13.85
N LEU A 126 12.22 -3.06 -13.05
CA LEU A 126 11.97 -1.70 -12.54
C LEU A 126 13.13 -1.17 -11.67
N PHE A 127 13.82 -2.02 -10.91
CA PHE A 127 15.01 -1.63 -10.15
C PHE A 127 16.26 -1.47 -11.02
N ASP A 128 16.33 -2.19 -12.13
CA ASP A 128 17.56 -2.28 -12.90
C ASP A 128 17.61 -1.31 -14.09
N VAL A 129 16.45 -0.93 -14.65
CA VAL A 129 16.36 -0.20 -15.93
C VAL A 129 17.08 1.15 -15.93
N SER A 130 17.18 1.79 -14.77
CA SER A 130 17.85 3.08 -14.60
C SER A 130 19.38 3.01 -14.65
N ASN A 131 19.96 1.79 -14.67
CA ASN A 131 21.39 1.54 -14.44
C ASN A 131 21.96 2.17 -13.15
N ARG A 132 21.11 2.63 -12.22
CA ARG A 132 21.52 3.21 -10.94
C ARG A 132 21.11 2.29 -9.79
N PRO A 133 22.06 1.53 -9.21
CA PRO A 133 21.77 0.60 -8.12
C PRO A 133 20.96 1.23 -6.99
N GLY A 134 19.82 0.60 -6.65
CA GLY A 134 18.93 1.05 -5.57
C GLY A 134 17.92 2.12 -5.98
N LEU A 135 18.03 2.74 -7.16
CA LEU A 135 17.04 3.68 -7.70
C LEU A 135 15.94 2.92 -8.48
N LEU A 136 14.74 2.87 -7.90
CA LEU A 136 13.56 2.25 -8.49
C LEU A 136 12.95 3.15 -9.58
N ALA A 137 12.69 2.61 -10.76
CA ALA A 137 11.87 3.30 -11.75
C ALA A 137 10.40 3.34 -11.31
N ARG A 138 9.73 4.47 -11.56
CA ARG A 138 8.31 4.66 -11.27
C ARG A 138 7.42 3.89 -12.24
N ALA A 139 7.83 3.78 -13.49
CA ALA A 139 7.11 3.09 -14.56
C ALA A 139 8.11 2.51 -15.58
N LEU A 140 7.65 1.54 -16.35
CA LEU A 140 8.43 0.86 -17.39
C LEU A 140 7.54 0.48 -18.57
N ASP A 141 8.01 0.72 -19.78
CA ASP A 141 7.47 0.16 -21.02
C ASP A 141 8.61 -0.33 -21.94
N VAL A 142 8.30 -1.16 -22.92
CA VAL A 142 9.19 -1.57 -24.01
C VAL A 142 9.03 -0.63 -25.19
N GLY A 143 10.14 -0.08 -25.65
CA GLY A 143 10.18 0.79 -26.81
C GLY A 143 11.47 1.59 -26.90
N GLN A 144 11.79 2.05 -28.10
CA GLN A 144 12.88 2.99 -28.39
C GLN A 144 12.36 4.40 -28.74
N GLY A 145 11.03 4.58 -28.77
CA GLY A 145 10.36 5.86 -29.00
C GLY A 145 9.29 6.10 -27.95
N ARG A 146 8.79 7.34 -27.89
CA ARG A 146 7.77 7.75 -26.90
C ARG A 146 6.55 6.84 -26.97
N ASN A 147 6.18 6.28 -25.82
CA ASN A 147 4.88 5.66 -25.63
C ASN A 147 3.77 6.76 -25.66
N PRO A 148 2.62 6.54 -26.34
CA PRO A 148 1.52 7.50 -26.41
C PRO A 148 0.99 8.00 -25.05
N TYR A 149 1.12 7.21 -24.00
CA TYR A 149 0.71 7.51 -22.63
C TYR A 149 1.78 8.22 -21.79
N GLU A 150 2.97 8.49 -22.33
CA GLU A 150 3.98 9.29 -21.63
C GLU A 150 3.49 10.71 -21.36
N GLY A 151 2.58 11.22 -22.21
CA GLY A 151 2.21 12.63 -22.24
C GLY A 151 3.46 13.50 -22.42
N ASN A 152 3.43 14.71 -21.88
CA ASN A 152 4.59 15.61 -21.83
C ASN A 152 5.35 15.53 -20.50
N HIS A 153 5.32 14.38 -19.82
CA HIS A 153 6.00 14.25 -18.53
C HIS A 153 7.53 14.22 -18.73
N PRO A 154 8.29 15.14 -18.11
CA PRO A 154 9.73 15.28 -18.38
C PRO A 154 10.58 14.10 -17.87
N ASP A 155 10.03 13.26 -16.98
CA ASP A 155 10.78 12.20 -16.30
C ASP A 155 10.87 10.88 -17.08
N TRP A 156 10.30 10.82 -18.29
CA TRP A 156 10.43 9.65 -19.16
C TRP A 156 11.76 9.65 -19.90
N ARG A 157 12.48 8.53 -19.81
CA ARG A 157 13.84 8.40 -20.30
C ARG A 157 14.00 7.10 -21.08
N GLN A 158 14.92 7.10 -22.04
CA GLN A 158 15.33 5.89 -22.73
C GLN A 158 16.30 5.14 -21.81
N GLY A 159 16.12 3.82 -21.67
CA GLY A 159 17.10 2.98 -21.00
C GLY A 159 18.42 2.94 -21.76
N GLU A 160 19.51 2.61 -21.08
CA GLU A 160 20.85 2.59 -21.66
C GLU A 160 21.45 1.19 -21.69
N GLY A 161 22.39 0.95 -22.63
CA GLY A 161 23.08 -0.32 -22.78
C GLY A 161 22.11 -1.48 -23.02
N LYS A 162 22.18 -2.52 -22.17
CA LYS A 162 21.26 -3.68 -22.24
C LYS A 162 19.79 -3.34 -21.97
N TYR A 163 19.49 -2.13 -21.49
CA TYR A 163 18.13 -1.64 -21.27
C TYR A 163 17.66 -0.68 -22.37
N SER A 164 18.41 -0.54 -23.46
CA SER A 164 18.07 0.32 -24.60
C SER A 164 16.75 0.01 -25.29
N SER A 165 16.16 -1.16 -25.06
CA SER A 165 14.82 -1.52 -25.55
C SER A 165 13.68 -1.07 -24.63
N TYR A 166 13.96 -0.35 -23.54
CA TYR A 166 12.96 0.07 -22.56
C TYR A 166 12.88 1.58 -22.43
N ARG A 167 11.66 2.08 -22.19
CA ARG A 167 11.42 3.40 -21.65
C ARG A 167 11.02 3.29 -20.20
N TYR A 168 11.53 4.19 -19.37
CA TYR A 168 11.20 4.19 -17.96
C TYR A 168 10.96 5.61 -17.46
N LYS A 169 10.15 5.71 -16.40
CA LYS A 169 9.85 6.99 -15.75
C LYS A 169 10.62 7.11 -14.43
N GLY A 170 11.27 8.24 -14.23
CA GLY A 170 11.84 8.66 -12.94
C GLY A 170 10.80 9.20 -11.96
N ASP A 171 11.24 10.09 -11.07
CA ASP A 171 10.41 10.73 -10.03
C ASP A 171 9.58 9.73 -9.19
N VAL A 172 10.24 8.64 -8.77
CA VAL A 172 9.63 7.62 -7.91
C VAL A 172 9.38 8.18 -6.51
N SER A 173 8.26 7.78 -5.90
CA SER A 173 7.90 8.17 -4.54
C SER A 173 8.19 7.03 -3.55
N LYS A 174 8.19 7.34 -2.26
CA LYS A 174 8.37 6.37 -1.18
C LYS A 174 7.34 5.24 -1.20
N ASP A 175 6.13 5.49 -1.68
CA ASP A 175 5.07 4.48 -1.69
C ASP A 175 5.45 3.31 -2.62
N GLN A 176 6.01 3.58 -3.80
CA GLN A 176 6.45 2.54 -4.73
C GLN A 176 7.53 1.65 -4.10
N TYR A 177 8.45 2.22 -3.32
CA TYR A 177 9.44 1.44 -2.58
C TYR A 177 8.80 0.58 -1.49
N ILE A 178 7.85 1.12 -0.70
CA ILE A 178 7.16 0.36 0.37
C ILE A 178 6.48 -0.89 -0.19
N GLY A 179 5.69 -0.74 -1.26
CA GLY A 179 5.02 -1.87 -1.90
C GLY A 179 6.03 -2.88 -2.49
N ALA A 180 7.05 -2.40 -3.20
CA ALA A 180 8.10 -3.24 -3.79
C ALA A 180 8.85 -4.07 -2.74
N ILE A 181 9.33 -3.42 -1.67
CA ILE A 181 10.10 -4.06 -0.60
C ILE A 181 9.25 -5.05 0.19
N THR A 182 7.97 -4.72 0.46
CA THR A 182 7.08 -5.63 1.18
C THR A 182 6.70 -6.85 0.32
N GLY A 183 6.51 -6.66 -0.99
CA GLY A 183 6.34 -7.75 -1.96
C GLY A 183 7.55 -8.67 -2.01
N TYR A 184 8.77 -8.11 -2.12
CA TYR A 184 10.02 -8.88 -2.06
C TYR A 184 10.17 -9.64 -0.76
N LEU A 185 9.92 -9.00 0.39
CA LEU A 185 10.02 -9.65 1.69
C LEU A 185 9.08 -10.85 1.78
N THR A 186 7.81 -10.66 1.40
CA THR A 186 6.79 -11.71 1.47
C THR A 186 7.15 -12.90 0.57
N ALA A 187 7.56 -12.63 -0.68
CA ALA A 187 8.01 -13.67 -1.60
C ALA A 187 9.28 -14.40 -1.10
N TYR A 188 10.28 -13.65 -0.65
CA TYR A 188 11.55 -14.21 -0.16
C TYR A 188 11.35 -15.15 1.03
N THR A 189 10.42 -14.80 1.93
CA THR A 189 10.14 -15.58 3.13
C THR A 189 9.35 -16.85 2.83
N TYR A 190 8.34 -16.78 1.97
CA TYR A 190 7.32 -17.84 1.89
C TYR A 190 7.29 -18.64 0.59
N LEU A 191 7.74 -18.06 -0.53
CA LEU A 191 7.69 -18.78 -1.81
C LEU A 191 8.85 -19.77 -1.94
N PRO A 192 8.64 -20.90 -2.64
CA PRO A 192 9.68 -21.88 -2.94
C PRO A 192 10.60 -21.37 -4.08
N LEU A 193 11.34 -20.30 -3.79
CA LEU A 193 12.28 -19.67 -4.72
C LEU A 193 13.62 -20.42 -4.72
N SER A 194 14.20 -20.59 -5.91
CA SER A 194 15.56 -21.08 -6.08
C SER A 194 16.59 -20.13 -5.48
N LYS A 195 17.83 -20.61 -5.28
CA LYS A 195 18.94 -19.77 -4.80
C LYS A 195 19.16 -18.54 -5.68
N LYS A 196 19.09 -18.69 -7.01
CA LYS A 196 19.24 -17.59 -7.98
C LYS A 196 18.14 -16.54 -7.84
N GLU A 197 16.90 -16.97 -7.64
CA GLU A 197 15.76 -16.07 -7.44
C GLU A 197 15.88 -15.30 -6.12
N LYS A 198 16.26 -16.00 -5.04
CA LYS A 198 16.54 -15.37 -3.74
C LYS A 198 17.69 -14.36 -3.84
N GLU A 199 18.74 -14.67 -4.58
CA GLU A 199 19.85 -13.74 -4.81
C GLU A 199 19.41 -12.50 -5.60
N GLY A 200 18.50 -12.66 -6.56
CA GLY A 200 17.89 -11.53 -7.28
C GLY A 200 17.18 -10.54 -6.35
N ILE A 201 16.41 -11.05 -5.38
CA ILE A 201 15.79 -10.21 -4.35
C ILE A 201 16.85 -9.61 -3.43
N ARG A 202 17.75 -10.45 -2.90
CA ARG A 202 18.81 -10.06 -1.98
C ARG A 202 19.60 -8.87 -2.52
N LYS A 203 20.18 -9.00 -3.72
CA LYS A 203 20.95 -7.95 -4.39
C LYS A 203 20.24 -6.60 -4.37
N ARG A 204 18.96 -6.57 -4.76
CA ARG A 204 18.21 -5.31 -4.90
C ARG A 204 17.86 -4.69 -3.56
N VAL A 205 17.49 -5.50 -2.56
CA VAL A 205 17.23 -4.99 -1.20
C VAL A 205 18.50 -4.38 -0.60
N LEU A 206 19.65 -5.03 -0.76
CA LEU A 206 20.94 -4.49 -0.30
C LEU A 206 21.30 -3.19 -1.01
N GLN A 207 21.11 -3.12 -2.33
CA GLN A 207 21.32 -1.91 -3.12
C GLN A 207 20.39 -0.76 -2.67
N VAL A 208 19.12 -1.04 -2.35
CA VAL A 208 18.20 -0.03 -1.80
C VAL A 208 18.67 0.47 -0.44
N ALA A 209 19.05 -0.42 0.47
CA ALA A 209 19.53 -0.04 1.80
C ALA A 209 20.80 0.84 1.72
N GLU A 210 21.74 0.46 0.85
CA GLU A 210 22.96 1.21 0.59
C GLU A 210 22.67 2.57 -0.07
N PHE A 211 21.81 2.59 -1.08
CA PHE A 211 21.37 3.81 -1.77
C PHE A 211 20.72 4.79 -0.81
N LEU A 212 19.75 4.37 0.00
CA LEU A 212 19.09 5.25 0.96
C LEU A 212 20.06 5.77 2.02
N THR A 213 20.96 4.91 2.52
CA THR A 213 21.95 5.34 3.51
C THR A 213 22.92 6.39 2.95
N ARG A 214 23.45 6.16 1.74
CA ARG A 214 24.40 7.08 1.10
C ARG A 214 23.80 8.44 0.80
N ASN A 215 22.48 8.49 0.61
CA ASN A 215 21.74 9.72 0.30
C ASN A 215 20.93 10.23 1.49
N GLU A 216 21.37 9.97 2.73
CA GLU A 216 20.75 10.50 3.95
C GLU A 216 19.22 10.27 4.05
N PHE A 217 18.76 9.10 3.58
CA PHE A 217 17.34 8.75 3.47
C PHE A 217 16.56 9.75 2.59
N GLN A 218 17.14 10.12 1.45
CA GLN A 218 16.46 10.79 0.36
C GLN A 218 16.57 9.96 -0.92
N ILE A 219 15.48 9.91 -1.68
CA ILE A 219 15.49 9.28 -3.01
C ILE A 219 15.97 10.31 -4.02
N ILE A 220 17.22 10.17 -4.46
CA ILE A 220 17.86 11.03 -5.45
C ILE A 220 17.66 10.45 -6.85
N ASP A 221 16.99 11.19 -7.73
CA ASP A 221 16.74 10.78 -9.12
C ASP A 221 18.03 10.84 -9.95
N ILE A 222 17.98 10.33 -11.19
CA ILE A 222 19.12 10.18 -12.10
C ILE A 222 19.88 11.50 -12.35
N HIS A 223 19.19 12.65 -12.27
CA HIS A 223 19.77 13.98 -12.48
C HIS A 223 20.51 14.53 -11.25
N GLY A 224 20.55 13.81 -10.13
CA GLY A 224 21.22 14.24 -8.91
C GLY A 224 20.34 14.97 -7.91
N GLU A 225 19.10 15.29 -8.28
CA GLU A 225 18.14 15.98 -7.42
C GLU A 225 17.20 15.02 -6.66
N PRO A 226 16.71 15.40 -5.47
CA PRO A 226 15.67 14.64 -4.77
C PRO A 226 14.38 14.54 -5.60
N THR A 227 13.78 13.36 -5.62
CA THR A 227 12.43 13.15 -6.17
C THR A 227 11.36 13.89 -5.37
N THR A 228 10.24 14.24 -6.02
CA THR A 228 9.16 15.08 -5.47
C THR A 228 8.65 14.62 -4.10
N PHE A 229 8.53 13.30 -3.91
CA PHE A 229 7.99 12.70 -2.69
C PHE A 229 8.99 11.76 -1.99
N GLY A 230 10.28 11.91 -2.30
CA GLY A 230 11.36 11.03 -1.86
C GLY A 230 12.09 11.39 -0.58
N ASP A 231 11.60 12.37 0.18
CA ASP A 231 12.12 12.65 1.51
C ASP A 231 11.64 11.59 2.51
N LEU A 232 12.56 10.68 2.85
CA LEU A 232 12.39 9.60 3.83
C LEU A 232 13.05 9.94 5.17
N ARG A 233 13.47 11.19 5.40
CA ARG A 233 14.08 11.56 6.68
C ARG A 233 13.05 11.42 7.82
N PRO A 234 13.51 11.11 9.05
CA PRO A 234 12.66 11.02 10.23
C PRO A 234 11.78 12.24 10.42
N ARG A 235 12.37 13.42 10.24
CA ARG A 235 11.75 14.70 10.56
C ARG A 235 11.84 15.59 9.35
N ILE A 236 10.69 16.13 8.97
CA ILE A 236 10.59 17.12 7.89
C ILE A 236 10.16 18.42 8.56
N TYR A 237 11.01 19.45 8.50
CA TYR A 237 10.82 20.73 9.21
C TYR A 237 10.51 20.57 10.70
N GLY A 238 11.19 19.65 11.39
CA GLY A 238 11.00 19.36 12.81
C GLY A 238 9.79 18.46 13.13
N VAL A 239 8.90 18.21 12.16
CA VAL A 239 7.72 17.35 12.34
C VAL A 239 8.11 15.87 12.20
N PRO A 240 7.83 15.01 13.20
CA PRO A 240 8.09 13.58 13.10
C PRO A 240 7.18 12.92 12.06
N ILE A 241 7.78 12.26 11.06
CA ILE A 241 7.10 11.48 10.04
C ILE A 241 7.23 10.00 10.36
N TYR A 242 6.26 9.45 11.11
CA TYR A 242 6.30 8.06 11.57
C TYR A 242 6.45 7.05 10.43
N LEU A 243 5.83 7.33 9.28
CA LEU A 243 5.83 6.43 8.13
C LEU A 243 7.24 6.24 7.56
N ASN A 244 8.01 7.33 7.52
CA ASN A 244 9.41 7.29 7.10
C ASN A 244 10.21 6.38 8.05
N GLY A 245 10.02 6.55 9.36
CA GLY A 245 10.62 5.65 10.35
C GLY A 245 10.23 4.17 10.15
N LEU A 246 8.95 3.87 9.90
CA LEU A 246 8.50 2.51 9.62
C LEU A 246 9.22 1.91 8.41
N PHE A 247 9.29 2.66 7.31
CA PHE A 247 9.93 2.19 6.09
C PHE A 247 11.45 2.02 6.24
N ASP A 248 12.13 2.97 6.88
CA ASP A 248 13.57 2.90 7.11
C ASP A 248 13.95 1.69 7.95
N PHE A 249 13.20 1.42 9.04
CA PHE A 249 13.39 0.20 9.82
C PHE A 249 13.11 -1.06 9.02
N LEU A 250 12.09 -1.05 8.14
CA LEU A 250 11.75 -2.20 7.29
C LEU A 250 12.91 -2.55 6.35
N VAL A 251 13.41 -1.57 5.59
CA VAL A 251 14.50 -1.77 4.64
C VAL A 251 15.78 -2.17 5.35
N LEU A 252 16.16 -1.45 6.41
CA LEU A 252 17.40 -1.72 7.13
C LEU A 252 17.38 -3.08 7.83
N LEU A 253 16.27 -3.45 8.47
CA LEU A 253 16.15 -4.75 9.10
C LEU A 253 16.16 -5.88 8.07
N PHE A 254 15.49 -5.69 6.92
CA PHE A 254 15.52 -6.69 5.86
C PHE A 254 16.94 -6.88 5.31
N ALA A 255 17.66 -5.79 5.06
CA ALA A 255 19.06 -5.84 4.64
C ALA A 255 19.95 -6.55 5.68
N ARG A 256 19.76 -6.29 6.98
CA ARG A 256 20.48 -7.00 8.06
C ARG A 256 20.16 -8.49 8.11
N ARG A 257 18.93 -8.92 7.81
CA ARG A 257 18.60 -10.35 7.71
C ARG A 257 19.24 -11.01 6.48
N LEU A 258 19.48 -10.25 5.42
CA LEU A 258 20.07 -10.72 4.16
C LEU A 258 21.61 -10.71 4.16
N ASP A 259 22.22 -9.84 4.96
CA ASP A 259 23.65 -9.64 5.08
C ASP A 259 24.02 -9.25 6.53
N PRO A 260 23.98 -10.21 7.47
CA PRO A 260 24.09 -9.93 8.91
C PRO A 260 25.46 -9.38 9.33
N GLU A 261 26.53 -9.73 8.62
CA GLU A 261 27.89 -9.30 8.97
C GLU A 261 28.28 -7.94 8.37
N ASN A 262 27.39 -7.31 7.62
CA ASN A 262 27.69 -6.06 6.93
C ASN A 262 27.91 -4.89 7.93
N PRO A 263 29.12 -4.30 8.00
CA PRO A 263 29.42 -3.28 9.00
C PRO A 263 28.62 -2.00 8.80
N LEU A 264 28.22 -1.67 7.57
CA LEU A 264 27.40 -0.49 7.28
C LEU A 264 26.04 -0.60 7.96
N TYR A 265 25.34 -1.72 7.76
CA TYR A 265 23.99 -1.92 8.30
C TYR A 265 24.01 -2.01 9.83
N GLN A 266 25.02 -2.69 10.40
CA GLN A 266 25.19 -2.76 11.85
C GLN A 266 25.42 -1.37 12.47
N ARG A 267 26.23 -0.52 11.82
CA ARG A 267 26.49 0.85 12.26
C ARG A 267 25.22 1.73 12.21
N ILE A 268 24.47 1.70 11.11
CA ILE A 268 23.23 2.48 10.98
C ILE A 268 22.21 2.01 12.01
N TRP A 269 22.06 0.71 12.20
CA TRP A 269 21.15 0.15 13.20
C TRP A 269 21.48 0.67 14.59
N LYS A 270 22.75 0.57 15.02
CA LYS A 270 23.20 1.14 16.30
C LYS A 270 22.87 2.63 16.42
N ASN A 271 23.10 3.40 15.34
CA ASN A 271 22.77 4.83 15.30
C ASN A 271 21.27 5.10 15.45
N PHE A 272 20.40 4.33 14.80
CA PHE A 272 18.95 4.47 14.91
C PHE A 272 18.48 4.36 16.37
N PHE A 273 19.06 3.45 17.16
CA PHE A 273 18.71 3.33 18.57
C PHE A 273 19.37 4.40 19.44
N ARG A 274 20.63 4.75 19.16
CA ARG A 274 21.35 5.85 19.84
C ARG A 274 20.58 7.18 19.71
N TRP A 275 20.08 7.49 18.52
CA TRP A 275 19.29 8.69 18.24
C TRP A 275 17.81 8.56 18.61
N LYS A 276 17.42 7.44 19.23
CA LYS A 276 16.04 7.15 19.64
C LYS A 276 15.04 7.23 18.47
N TYR A 277 15.47 6.88 17.25
CA TYR A 277 14.68 6.97 16.02
C TYR A 277 13.38 6.14 16.14
N HIS A 278 13.43 4.97 16.77
CA HIS A 278 12.25 4.14 17.06
C HIS A 278 11.11 4.88 17.80
N ARG A 279 11.39 5.96 18.55
CA ARG A 279 10.36 6.74 19.25
C ARG A 279 9.45 7.51 18.30
N ILE A 280 9.86 7.70 17.05
CA ILE A 280 9.05 8.40 16.05
C ILE A 280 7.73 7.67 15.75
N LEU A 281 7.74 6.34 15.91
CA LEU A 281 6.59 5.49 15.66
C LEU A 281 5.41 5.78 16.61
N LYS A 282 5.65 6.51 17.72
CA LYS A 282 4.61 6.95 18.66
C LYS A 282 3.66 8.00 18.07
N PHE A 283 4.06 8.66 16.98
CA PHE A 283 3.27 9.69 16.30
C PHE A 283 2.50 9.12 15.10
N SER A 284 2.02 7.87 15.20
CA SER A 284 1.55 7.08 14.04
C SER A 284 0.23 7.45 13.41
N LYS A 285 -0.30 8.62 13.73
CA LYS A 285 -1.42 9.25 13.04
C LYS A 285 -1.50 10.68 13.54
N PHE A 286 -1.77 11.61 12.62
CA PHE A 286 -2.25 12.93 12.97
C PHE A 286 -3.49 13.20 12.12
N GLN A 287 -4.59 13.59 12.75
CA GLN A 287 -5.81 14.02 12.09
C GLN A 287 -6.15 15.41 12.60
N PHE A 288 -6.38 16.34 11.68
CA PHE A 288 -6.86 17.68 12.00
C PHE A 288 -8.27 17.82 11.43
N LEU A 289 -9.27 18.09 12.28
CA LEU A 289 -10.68 18.17 11.90
C LEU A 289 -11.20 16.92 11.15
N GLY A 290 -10.68 15.73 11.51
CA GLY A 290 -11.02 14.46 10.85
C GLY A 290 -10.43 14.30 9.44
N ASN A 291 -9.62 15.25 8.97
CA ASN A 291 -8.91 15.12 7.70
C ASN A 291 -7.64 14.29 7.86
N THR A 292 -7.48 13.35 6.93
CA THR A 292 -6.27 12.52 6.86
C THR A 292 -6.00 12.05 5.44
N ASN A 293 -4.83 11.44 5.22
CA ASN A 293 -4.46 10.83 3.95
C ASN A 293 -4.49 9.30 4.07
N PRO A 294 -5.55 8.62 3.61
CA PRO A 294 -5.67 7.16 3.72
C PRO A 294 -4.55 6.39 3.00
N ASN A 295 -3.88 7.01 2.03
CA ASN A 295 -2.70 6.43 1.40
C ASN A 295 -1.54 6.23 2.39
N ASN A 296 -1.37 7.14 3.35
CA ASN A 296 -0.33 7.00 4.39
C ASN A 296 -0.64 5.85 5.34
N ASP A 297 -1.91 5.63 5.66
CA ASP A 297 -2.35 4.50 6.48
C ASP A 297 -2.11 3.19 5.74
N ASN A 298 -2.46 3.15 4.44
CA ASN A 298 -2.19 1.99 3.61
C ASN A 298 -0.70 1.63 3.62
N MET A 299 0.17 2.61 3.34
CA MET A 299 1.62 2.44 3.42
C MET A 299 2.08 1.92 4.80
N ALA A 300 1.55 2.49 5.88
CA ALA A 300 1.89 2.06 7.23
C ALA A 300 1.50 0.61 7.50
N PHE A 301 0.33 0.14 7.03
CA PHE A 301 -0.08 -1.26 7.18
C PHE A 301 0.81 -2.25 6.41
N PHE A 302 1.30 -1.88 5.22
CA PHE A 302 2.33 -2.66 4.52
C PHE A 302 3.62 -2.75 5.36
N CYS A 303 4.09 -1.62 5.89
CA CYS A 303 5.28 -1.62 6.75
C CYS A 303 5.07 -2.42 8.05
N TYR A 304 3.91 -2.32 8.70
CA TYR A 304 3.59 -3.09 9.90
C TYR A 304 3.61 -4.59 9.60
N PHE A 305 3.05 -5.03 8.47
CA PHE A 305 3.13 -6.43 8.06
C PHE A 305 4.59 -6.88 7.91
N GLY A 306 5.39 -6.15 7.12
CA GLY A 306 6.79 -6.50 6.87
C GLY A 306 7.66 -6.50 8.13
N LEU A 307 7.52 -5.50 8.99
CA LEU A 307 8.27 -5.42 10.24
C LEU A 307 7.88 -6.54 11.22
N ASN A 308 6.60 -6.89 11.34
CA ASN A 308 6.21 -8.01 12.19
C ASN A 308 6.70 -9.35 11.63
N LEU A 309 6.79 -9.50 10.31
CA LEU A 309 7.38 -10.68 9.69
C LEU A 309 8.87 -10.83 10.04
N LEU A 310 9.65 -9.75 9.92
CA LEU A 310 11.08 -9.76 10.26
C LEU A 310 11.32 -9.91 11.77
N LEU A 311 10.46 -9.32 12.60
CA LEU A 311 10.58 -9.32 14.06
C LEU A 311 9.83 -10.47 14.73
N ALA A 312 9.38 -11.48 13.98
CA ALA A 312 8.69 -12.65 14.54
C ALA A 312 9.56 -13.38 15.56
N LYS A 313 10.87 -13.39 15.34
CA LYS A 313 11.90 -13.89 16.27
C LYS A 313 12.96 -12.78 16.46
N PRO A 314 12.76 -11.86 17.42
CA PRO A 314 13.70 -10.75 17.62
C PRO A 314 14.99 -11.27 18.27
N GLU A 315 16.13 -10.92 17.67
CA GLU A 315 17.45 -11.46 18.02
C GLU A 315 18.23 -10.56 19.00
N SER A 316 17.75 -9.34 19.25
CA SER A 316 18.42 -8.38 20.14
C SER A 316 17.45 -7.58 21.02
N LYS A 317 17.99 -6.84 21.99
CA LYS A 317 17.21 -5.92 22.84
C LYS A 317 16.58 -4.79 22.01
N GLU A 318 17.31 -4.28 21.03
CA GLU A 318 16.87 -3.28 20.07
C GLU A 318 15.69 -3.78 19.24
N GLU A 319 15.74 -5.02 18.75
CA GLU A 319 14.65 -5.62 17.98
C GLU A 319 13.40 -5.83 18.85
N LYS A 320 13.56 -6.30 20.10
CA LYS A 320 12.45 -6.40 21.06
C LYS A 320 11.82 -5.03 21.33
N LEU A 321 12.64 -3.98 21.45
CA LEU A 321 12.18 -2.61 21.65
C LEU A 321 11.43 -2.09 20.41
N LEU A 322 11.98 -2.28 19.21
CA LEU A 322 11.33 -1.90 17.96
C LEU A 322 9.99 -2.60 17.79
N LEU A 323 9.93 -3.92 18.03
CA LEU A 323 8.68 -4.68 17.97
C LEU A 323 7.62 -4.11 18.90
N ARG A 324 8.01 -3.72 20.12
CA ARG A 324 7.09 -3.07 21.08
C ARG A 324 6.56 -1.74 20.53
N GLU A 325 7.42 -0.90 19.97
CA GLU A 325 7.01 0.39 19.42
C GLU A 325 6.17 0.24 18.16
N VAL A 326 6.51 -0.67 17.25
CA VAL A 326 5.69 -1.04 16.08
C VAL A 326 4.30 -1.50 16.51
N LYS A 327 4.20 -2.37 17.52
CA LYS A 327 2.91 -2.85 18.04
C LYS A 327 2.05 -1.73 18.61
N LYS A 328 2.63 -0.83 19.41
CA LYS A 328 1.93 0.37 19.93
C LYS A 328 1.51 1.32 18.82
N SER A 329 2.41 1.56 17.86
CA SER A 329 2.20 2.40 16.69
C SER A 329 0.99 1.92 15.88
N MET A 330 0.90 0.61 15.71
CA MET A 330 -0.19 -0.06 15.03
C MET A 330 -1.52 0.02 15.79
N ASP A 331 -1.52 -0.17 17.12
CA ASP A 331 -2.72 0.03 17.95
C ASP A 331 -3.24 1.47 17.87
N TYR A 332 -2.33 2.44 17.94
CA TYR A 332 -2.68 3.86 17.84
C TYR A 332 -3.27 4.18 16.47
N LEU A 333 -2.61 3.82 15.37
CA LEU A 333 -3.14 4.08 14.02
C LEU A 333 -4.50 3.39 13.82
N TRP A 334 -4.60 2.11 14.19
CA TRP A 334 -5.84 1.35 14.04
C TRP A 334 -7.00 1.96 14.82
N SER A 335 -6.76 2.56 15.99
CA SER A 335 -7.81 3.24 16.76
C SER A 335 -8.54 4.37 16.00
N PHE A 336 -7.89 4.98 15.00
CA PHE A 336 -8.48 6.02 14.14
C PHE A 336 -9.25 5.47 12.94
N VAL A 337 -8.91 4.26 12.49
CA VAL A 337 -9.44 3.68 11.23
C VAL A 337 -10.28 2.43 11.47
N LYS A 338 -10.38 1.95 12.72
CA LYS A 338 -11.11 0.72 13.09
C LYS A 338 -12.57 0.72 12.65
N SER A 339 -13.20 1.89 12.64
CA SER A 339 -14.61 2.06 12.23
C SER A 339 -14.79 2.04 10.71
N GLU A 340 -13.73 2.14 9.89
CA GLU A 340 -13.86 2.23 8.44
C GLU A 340 -14.25 0.92 7.73
N GLY A 341 -14.16 -0.19 8.47
CA GLY A 341 -14.42 -1.54 7.93
C GLY A 341 -13.44 -1.99 6.87
N ASN A 342 -12.25 -1.37 6.79
CA ASN A 342 -11.26 -1.68 5.76
C ASN A 342 -10.76 -3.13 5.90
N SER A 343 -11.07 -3.98 4.93
CA SER A 343 -10.81 -5.42 5.03
C SER A 343 -9.33 -5.74 5.17
N PHE A 344 -8.50 -5.11 4.35
CA PHE A 344 -7.06 -5.36 4.35
C PHE A 344 -6.42 -4.93 5.67
N TRP A 345 -6.73 -3.73 6.15
CA TRP A 345 -6.17 -3.20 7.40
C TRP A 345 -6.63 -3.98 8.63
N ASN A 346 -7.92 -4.34 8.68
CA ASN A 346 -8.47 -5.12 9.79
C ASN A 346 -7.88 -6.54 9.83
N PHE A 347 -7.66 -7.20 8.69
CA PHE A 347 -7.01 -8.51 8.67
C PHE A 347 -5.54 -8.45 9.07
N ILE A 348 -4.77 -7.44 8.62
CA ILE A 348 -3.40 -7.24 9.10
C ILE A 348 -3.40 -7.01 10.62
N TYR A 349 -4.25 -6.11 11.12
CA TYR A 349 -4.36 -5.85 12.55
C TYR A 349 -4.73 -7.10 13.35
N CYS A 350 -5.77 -7.82 12.94
CA CYS A 350 -6.24 -8.99 13.67
C CYS A 350 -5.27 -10.16 13.61
N GLY A 351 -4.55 -10.33 12.50
CA GLY A 351 -3.55 -11.38 12.31
C GLY A 351 -2.26 -11.16 13.09
N ILE A 352 -1.92 -9.91 13.40
CA ILE A 352 -0.64 -9.53 14.02
C ILE A 352 -0.79 -9.10 15.49
N ARG A 353 -1.82 -8.31 15.80
CA ARG A 353 -1.96 -7.61 17.09
C ARG A 353 -2.91 -8.31 18.03
N LYS A 354 -4.19 -8.33 17.67
CA LYS A 354 -5.28 -8.79 18.52
C LYS A 354 -6.43 -9.24 17.66
N LYS A 355 -6.93 -10.45 17.88
CA LYS A 355 -8.19 -10.90 17.28
C LYS A 355 -9.34 -10.07 17.84
N VAL A 356 -9.95 -9.24 17.00
CA VAL A 356 -11.13 -8.44 17.33
C VAL A 356 -12.31 -8.96 16.51
N PRO A 357 -13.25 -9.73 17.08
CA PRO A 357 -14.33 -10.38 16.33
C PRO A 357 -15.12 -9.42 15.44
N ARG A 358 -15.47 -8.23 15.96
CA ARG A 358 -16.19 -7.21 15.20
C ARG A 358 -15.39 -6.72 13.98
N ALA A 359 -14.09 -6.48 14.13
CA ALA A 359 -13.25 -6.01 13.03
C ALA A 359 -13.08 -7.07 11.93
N ILE A 360 -12.99 -8.35 12.32
CA ILE A 360 -12.99 -9.49 11.40
C ILE A 360 -14.33 -9.59 10.67
N GLN A 361 -15.45 -9.45 11.40
CA GLN A 361 -16.78 -9.45 10.81
C GLN A 361 -16.95 -8.31 9.80
N ASP A 362 -16.56 -7.09 10.16
CA ASP A 362 -16.62 -5.93 9.27
C ASP A 362 -15.75 -6.13 8.02
N ALA A 363 -14.56 -6.69 8.17
CA ALA A 363 -13.67 -7.00 7.06
C ALA A 363 -14.28 -8.02 6.08
N ILE A 364 -14.89 -9.09 6.59
CA ILE A 364 -15.56 -10.12 5.79
C ILE A 364 -16.81 -9.52 5.12
N TRP A 365 -17.61 -8.76 5.87
CA TRP A 365 -18.81 -8.13 5.34
C TRP A 365 -18.49 -7.13 4.24
N ASN A 366 -17.43 -6.34 4.41
CA ASN A 366 -17.00 -5.42 3.38
C ASN A 366 -16.51 -6.17 2.12
N LEU A 367 -15.81 -7.31 2.24
CA LEU A 367 -15.51 -8.16 1.07
C LEU A 367 -16.76 -8.71 0.39
N LYS A 368 -17.82 -9.06 1.14
CA LYS A 368 -19.11 -9.47 0.56
C LYS A 368 -19.75 -8.31 -0.23
N LEU A 369 -19.61 -7.09 0.26
CA LEU A 369 -20.06 -5.88 -0.42
C LEU A 369 -19.14 -5.46 -1.58
N TYR A 370 -17.94 -6.03 -1.71
CA TYR A 370 -17.04 -5.67 -2.79
C TYR A 370 -17.70 -5.99 -4.15
N PRO A 371 -17.82 -5.00 -5.05
CA PRO A 371 -18.44 -5.18 -6.37
C PRO A 371 -17.73 -6.26 -7.18
N PRO A 372 -18.41 -7.29 -7.70
CA PRO A 372 -17.78 -8.35 -8.48
C PRO A 372 -17.58 -7.92 -9.94
N THR A 373 -17.08 -6.72 -10.16
CA THR A 373 -16.80 -6.13 -11.47
C THR A 373 -15.42 -5.52 -11.48
N THR A 374 -14.75 -5.63 -12.62
CA THR A 374 -13.51 -4.89 -12.90
C THR A 374 -13.80 -3.55 -13.57
N LYS A 375 -15.01 -3.32 -14.07
CA LYS A 375 -15.38 -2.07 -14.75
C LYS A 375 -15.60 -0.96 -13.74
N GLY A 376 -14.88 0.15 -13.91
CA GLY A 376 -15.05 1.37 -13.15
C GLY A 376 -16.46 1.91 -13.27
N TYR A 377 -16.94 2.45 -12.17
CA TYR A 377 -18.20 3.17 -12.10
C TYR A 377 -18.07 4.31 -11.10
N SER A 378 -18.83 5.37 -11.35
CA SER A 378 -18.85 6.57 -10.54
C SER A 378 -20.08 6.62 -9.68
N VAL A 379 -19.98 7.35 -8.57
CA VAL A 379 -21.07 7.53 -7.62
C VAL A 379 -21.14 9.00 -7.24
N ASP A 380 -22.36 9.49 -7.07
CA ASP A 380 -22.65 10.79 -6.46
C ASP A 380 -23.79 10.61 -5.48
N HIS A 381 -23.49 10.81 -4.19
CA HIS A 381 -24.42 10.61 -3.10
C HIS A 381 -24.81 11.93 -2.41
N ARG A 382 -24.55 13.08 -3.05
CA ARG A 382 -24.90 14.40 -2.50
C ARG A 382 -26.41 14.58 -2.27
N HIS A 383 -27.23 13.92 -3.08
CA HIS A 383 -28.68 13.94 -3.00
C HIS A 383 -29.29 13.00 -1.94
N ILE A 384 -28.53 12.05 -1.38
CA ILE A 384 -29.05 11.05 -0.43
C ILE A 384 -29.11 11.63 0.98
N LYS A 385 -30.30 12.07 1.40
CA LYS A 385 -30.55 12.67 2.73
C LYS A 385 -30.24 11.72 3.90
N ALA A 386 -30.30 10.41 3.69
CA ALA A 386 -30.01 9.41 4.71
C ALA A 386 -28.51 9.29 5.06
N ILE A 387 -27.62 9.94 4.32
CA ILE A 387 -26.19 9.99 4.62
C ILE A 387 -25.91 11.25 5.43
N GLU A 388 -25.60 11.08 6.71
CA GLU A 388 -25.19 12.20 7.56
C GLU A 388 -23.87 12.79 7.04
N ARG A 389 -23.79 14.12 7.04
CA ARG A 389 -22.60 14.88 6.63
C ARG A 389 -21.72 15.17 7.84
N ARG A 390 -20.41 15.15 7.64
CA ARG A 390 -19.49 15.76 8.61
C ARG A 390 -19.65 17.28 8.53
N PHE A 391 -19.52 17.96 9.69
CA PHE A 391 -19.56 19.41 9.76
C PHE A 391 -18.44 20.08 8.95
N TRP A 392 -17.20 19.61 9.11
CA TRP A 392 -16.05 20.11 8.38
C TRP A 392 -15.87 19.42 7.02
N PRO A 393 -15.47 20.13 5.95
CA PRO A 393 -15.18 19.48 4.68
C PRO A 393 -13.88 18.68 4.73
N GLY A 394 -13.80 17.74 3.80
CA GLY A 394 -12.71 16.82 3.57
C GLY A 394 -11.46 17.51 3.02
N ARG A 395 -10.47 16.68 2.73
CA ARG A 395 -9.30 17.09 1.96
C ARG A 395 -9.77 17.71 0.63
N LYS A 396 -9.15 18.82 0.22
CA LYS A 396 -9.54 19.61 -0.96
C LYS A 396 -10.97 20.19 -0.90
N GLY A 397 -11.52 20.42 0.29
CA GLY A 397 -12.83 21.08 0.46
C GLY A 397 -14.03 20.20 0.11
N ARG A 398 -13.85 18.90 -0.09
CA ARG A 398 -14.93 18.00 -0.53
C ARG A 398 -15.90 17.69 0.60
N GLU A 399 -17.20 17.68 0.31
CA GLU A 399 -18.18 17.16 1.26
C GLU A 399 -17.92 15.67 1.55
N GLN A 400 -18.08 15.27 2.82
CA GLN A 400 -17.86 13.90 3.27
C GLN A 400 -19.02 13.40 4.13
N SER A 401 -19.25 12.09 4.08
CA SER A 401 -20.12 11.43 5.05
C SER A 401 -19.48 11.45 6.43
N LYS A 402 -20.33 11.45 7.46
CA LYS A 402 -19.92 11.37 8.85
C LYS A 402 -19.37 9.97 9.20
N TYR A 403 -19.90 8.94 8.56
CA TYR A 403 -19.50 7.54 8.76
C TYR A 403 -19.06 6.90 7.44
N ALA A 404 -18.16 5.92 7.53
CA ALA A 404 -17.64 5.21 6.37
C ALA A 404 -18.76 4.55 5.57
N LEU A 405 -18.82 4.85 4.26
CA LEU A 405 -19.81 4.31 3.34
C LEU A 405 -19.54 2.83 3.03
N PRO A 406 -20.52 2.00 2.68
CA PRO A 406 -20.26 0.65 2.16
C PRO A 406 -19.57 0.71 0.79
N LEU A 407 -18.78 -0.32 0.42
CA LEU A 407 -17.99 -0.33 -0.83
C LEU A 407 -18.76 -0.02 -2.12
N PRO A 408 -19.98 -0.55 -2.34
CA PRO A 408 -20.78 -0.24 -3.51
C PRO A 408 -21.06 1.27 -3.68
N MET A 409 -20.96 2.06 -2.60
CA MET A 409 -21.19 3.51 -2.56
C MET A 409 -19.90 4.35 -2.64
N ARG A 410 -18.72 3.76 -2.87
CA ARG A 410 -17.44 4.51 -2.88
C ARG A 410 -16.91 4.82 -4.29
N GLY A 411 -17.49 4.21 -5.33
CA GLY A 411 -16.90 4.14 -6.68
C GLY A 411 -15.62 3.30 -6.69
N LEU A 412 -15.33 2.59 -7.78
CA LEU A 412 -14.10 1.79 -7.86
C LEU A 412 -12.87 2.68 -8.10
N SER A 413 -11.72 2.21 -7.60
CA SER A 413 -10.43 2.88 -7.77
C SER A 413 -9.34 1.84 -8.06
N SER A 414 -8.11 2.32 -8.31
CA SER A 414 -6.96 1.43 -8.54
C SER A 414 -6.66 0.49 -7.39
N PHE A 415 -6.99 0.90 -6.16
CA PHE A 415 -6.85 0.08 -4.96
C PHE A 415 -7.75 0.67 -3.87
N ILE A 416 -8.91 0.06 -3.63
CA ILE A 416 -9.98 0.71 -2.86
C ILE A 416 -9.60 0.95 -1.39
N TRP A 417 -8.68 0.14 -0.84
CA TRP A 417 -8.26 0.27 0.56
C TRP A 417 -7.41 1.51 0.84
N LYS A 418 -6.87 2.19 -0.18
CA LYS A 418 -6.19 3.50 -0.02
C LYS A 418 -7.11 4.70 -0.30
N SER A 419 -8.36 4.45 -0.68
CA SER A 419 -9.34 5.50 -0.97
C SER A 419 -10.07 5.92 0.31
N SER A 420 -10.48 7.19 0.37
CA SER A 420 -11.29 7.70 1.48
C SER A 420 -12.65 6.98 1.50
N PRO A 421 -13.06 6.37 2.63
CA PRO A 421 -14.35 5.73 2.73
C PRO A 421 -15.50 6.72 2.99
N TYR A 422 -15.18 8.01 3.11
CA TYR A 422 -16.11 9.08 3.47
C TYR A 422 -16.50 9.97 2.28
N ASP A 423 -15.87 9.77 1.12
CA ASP A 423 -16.12 10.61 -0.06
C ASP A 423 -17.52 10.32 -0.61
N LEU A 424 -18.32 11.38 -0.78
CA LEU A 424 -19.70 11.27 -1.30
C LEU A 424 -19.76 11.18 -2.81
N VAL A 425 -18.69 11.64 -3.46
CA VAL A 425 -18.51 11.62 -4.90
C VAL A 425 -17.26 10.78 -5.16
N GLY A 426 -17.46 9.65 -5.83
CA GLY A 426 -16.38 8.77 -6.24
C GLY A 426 -15.62 9.34 -7.45
N PRO A 427 -14.50 8.72 -7.83
CA PRO A 427 -13.78 9.14 -9.03
C PRO A 427 -14.63 8.92 -10.30
N GLU A 428 -14.46 9.78 -11.30
CA GLU A 428 -14.95 9.57 -12.65
C GLU A 428 -14.11 8.48 -13.33
N THR A 429 -14.71 7.30 -13.46
CA THR A 429 -14.04 6.10 -13.99
C THR A 429 -14.77 5.37 -15.13
N PRO A 430 -15.72 5.98 -15.89
CA PRO A 430 -16.23 5.35 -17.12
C PRO A 430 -15.09 4.92 -18.05
N GLY A 431 -15.18 3.70 -18.58
CA GLY A 431 -14.17 3.16 -19.50
C GLY A 431 -12.87 2.67 -18.83
N ILE A 432 -12.73 2.80 -17.51
CA ILE A 432 -11.60 2.22 -16.77
C ILE A 432 -11.90 0.78 -16.38
N ILE A 433 -10.91 -0.10 -16.49
CA ILE A 433 -10.96 -1.48 -16.00
C ILE A 433 -9.85 -1.68 -14.97
N TYR A 434 -10.18 -2.22 -13.80
CA TYR A 434 -9.30 -2.44 -12.65
C TYR A 434 -8.90 -3.89 -12.48
N SER A 435 -7.69 -4.11 -11.94
CA SER A 435 -7.11 -5.45 -11.77
C SER A 435 -7.78 -6.32 -10.70
N GLY A 436 -8.46 -5.74 -9.72
CA GLY A 436 -8.98 -6.46 -8.55
C GLY A 436 -7.89 -6.86 -7.54
N THR A 437 -6.68 -6.31 -7.66
CA THR A 437 -5.54 -6.61 -6.77
C THR A 437 -5.85 -6.35 -5.28
N ASP A 438 -6.63 -5.30 -5.01
CA ASP A 438 -7.14 -4.95 -3.68
C ASP A 438 -8.08 -6.03 -3.10
N TYR A 439 -9.01 -6.56 -3.89
CA TYR A 439 -9.84 -7.68 -3.44
C TYR A 439 -8.96 -8.90 -3.14
N LEU A 440 -8.08 -9.27 -4.07
CA LEU A 440 -7.25 -10.47 -3.98
C LEU A 440 -6.32 -10.46 -2.77
N ILE A 441 -5.61 -9.36 -2.52
CA ILE A 441 -4.70 -9.28 -1.38
C ILE A 441 -5.44 -9.40 -0.04
N ALA A 442 -6.61 -8.76 0.09
CA ALA A 442 -7.40 -8.84 1.31
C ALA A 442 -8.05 -10.23 1.49
N TYR A 443 -8.59 -10.81 0.43
CA TYR A 443 -9.19 -12.14 0.45
C TYR A 443 -8.18 -13.21 0.85
N TRP A 444 -7.04 -13.30 0.15
CA TRP A 444 -6.05 -14.33 0.43
C TRP A 444 -5.37 -14.14 1.78
N LEU A 445 -5.18 -12.90 2.24
CA LEU A 445 -4.71 -12.63 3.59
C LEU A 445 -5.73 -13.10 4.65
N GLY A 446 -7.02 -12.84 4.45
CA GLY A 446 -8.09 -13.31 5.33
C GLY A 446 -8.18 -14.83 5.38
N ARG A 447 -7.98 -15.51 4.25
CA ARG A 447 -7.86 -16.98 4.18
C ARG A 447 -6.62 -17.49 4.91
N TYR A 448 -5.46 -16.84 4.71
CA TYR A 448 -4.20 -17.21 5.34
C TYR A 448 -4.26 -17.16 6.88
N TYR A 449 -4.86 -16.11 7.44
CA TYR A 449 -5.06 -16.02 8.89
C TYR A 449 -6.22 -16.88 9.43
N GLY A 450 -6.92 -17.61 8.57
CA GLY A 450 -8.08 -18.44 8.95
C GLY A 450 -9.33 -17.64 9.34
N PHE A 451 -9.40 -16.35 8.99
CA PHE A 451 -10.56 -15.51 9.24
C PHE A 451 -11.69 -15.77 8.24
N ILE A 452 -11.34 -16.11 7.00
CA ILE A 452 -12.29 -16.54 5.97
C ILE A 452 -12.26 -18.07 5.91
N PRO A 453 -13.36 -18.76 6.25
CA PRO A 453 -13.41 -20.23 6.21
C PRO A 453 -13.32 -20.79 4.79
N SER A 454 -12.71 -21.96 4.65
CA SER A 454 -12.62 -22.69 3.36
C SER A 454 -13.98 -23.12 2.80
N LYS A 455 -15.00 -23.29 3.66
CA LYS A 455 -16.35 -23.75 3.29
C LYS A 455 -17.31 -22.65 2.83
N THR A 456 -16.83 -21.43 2.57
CA THR A 456 -17.68 -20.34 2.05
C THR A 456 -17.84 -20.47 0.52
N LEU A 457 -18.15 -21.69 0.06
CA LEU A 457 -18.38 -22.06 -1.34
C LEU A 457 -19.73 -21.53 -1.80
#